data_AF-A0A7T5R9U2-F1
#
_entry.id   AF-A0A7T5R9U2-F1
#
_cell.length_a   1.000
_cell.length_b   1.000
_cell.length_c   1.000
_cell.angle_alpha   90.00
_cell.angle_beta   90.00
_cell.angle_gamma   90.00
#
_symmetry.space_group_name_H-M   'P 1'
#
loop_
_entity.id
_entity.type
_entity.pdbx_description
1 polymer ?
#
loop_
_entity_poly.entity_id
_entity_poly.type
_entity_poly.pdbx_seq_one_letter_code
_entity_poly.pdbx_strand_id
1 'polypeptide(L)'
;MPKTPSKKLSRKSSKPAGDGLKDRILAAIFLAGEAGVPLEKIATVLQADLEEEGVAETLETVLVEMSNDGLVSADGQDSYFIEDKGFRRIEKFPD
;
A
#
# COMPACT_ATOMS: atom_id res chain seq x y z
N MET A 1 -31.97 41.26 -2.37
CA MET A 1 -31.66 40.16 -3.32
C MET A 1 -30.53 39.32 -2.73
N PRO A 2 -30.66 37.99 -2.67
CA PRO A 2 -29.68 37.09 -2.08
C PRO A 2 -28.51 36.83 -3.04
N LYS A 3 -27.29 36.73 -2.51
CA LYS A 3 -26.16 36.04 -3.15
C LYS A 3 -25.34 35.31 -2.07
N THR A 4 -25.73 34.07 -1.76
CA THR A 4 -24.72 33.03 -1.59
C THR A 4 -24.33 32.57 -3.01
N PRO A 5 -23.07 32.19 -3.21
CA PRO A 5 -22.86 30.75 -3.38
C PRO A 5 -21.70 30.25 -2.52
N SER A 6 -22.05 29.26 -1.70
CA SER A 6 -21.15 28.23 -1.23
C SER A 6 -20.25 27.73 -2.35
N LYS A 7 -18.94 27.69 -2.09
CA LYS A 7 -18.10 26.63 -2.65
C LYS A 7 -17.05 26.22 -1.62
N LYS A 8 -17.52 25.45 -0.65
CA LYS A 8 -16.71 24.34 -0.12
C LYS A 8 -16.32 23.44 -1.29
N LEU A 9 -15.29 22.64 -1.05
CA LEU A 9 -14.67 21.69 -1.98
C LEU A 9 -13.78 22.34 -3.04
N SER A 10 -12.47 22.20 -2.87
CA SER A 10 -11.71 21.23 -3.67
C SER A 10 -10.23 21.32 -3.32
N ARG A 11 -9.75 20.34 -2.57
CA ARG A 11 -8.54 19.55 -2.86
C ARG A 11 -8.81 18.23 -2.13
N LYS A 12 -9.77 17.43 -2.62
CA LYS A 12 -9.41 16.19 -3.32
C LYS A 12 -7.96 15.84 -3.03
N SER A 13 -7.77 15.18 -1.90
CA SER A 13 -6.66 14.27 -1.67
C SER A 13 -6.73 13.27 -2.82
N SER A 14 -6.10 13.64 -3.93
CA SER A 14 -5.95 12.80 -5.12
C SER A 14 -4.96 11.71 -4.76
N LYS A 15 -5.36 10.76 -3.89
CA LYS A 15 -4.64 9.50 -3.75
C LYS A 15 -5.30 8.55 -4.74
N PRO A 16 -4.60 8.13 -5.81
CA PRO A 16 -5.12 7.13 -6.72
C PRO A 16 -5.44 5.88 -5.89
N ALA A 17 -6.65 5.33 -6.02
CA ALA A 17 -7.02 4.12 -5.31
C ALA A 17 -6.09 2.92 -5.63
N GLY A 18 -5.36 2.97 -6.76
CA GLY A 18 -4.33 1.99 -7.11
C GLY A 18 -2.95 2.22 -6.47
N ASP A 19 -2.64 3.45 -6.03
CA ASP A 19 -1.41 3.76 -5.29
C ASP A 19 -1.59 3.46 -3.79
N GLY A 20 -2.78 3.70 -3.25
CA GLY A 20 -3.08 3.47 -1.84
C GLY A 20 -2.89 2.01 -1.40
N LEU A 21 -3.20 1.04 -2.26
CA LEU A 21 -2.96 -0.37 -1.96
C LEU A 21 -1.47 -0.70 -1.90
N LYS A 22 -0.68 -0.23 -2.88
CA LYS A 22 0.79 -0.39 -2.90
C LYS A 22 1.44 0.25 -1.67
N ASP A 23 1.00 1.44 -1.29
CA ASP A 23 1.51 2.13 -0.10
C ASP A 23 1.11 1.42 1.20
N ARG A 24 -0.12 0.88 1.30
CA ARG A 24 -0.57 0.07 2.44
C ARG A 24 0.22 -1.23 2.56
N ILE A 25 0.51 -1.89 1.44
CA ILE A 25 1.36 -3.08 1.38
C ILE A 25 2.75 -2.74 1.90
N LEU A 26 3.38 -1.66 1.41
CA LEU A 26 4.68 -1.24 1.92
C LEU A 26 4.61 -0.91 3.40
N ALA A 27 3.60 -0.17 3.84
CA ALA A 27 3.43 0.13 5.26
C ALA A 27 3.29 -1.15 6.09
N ALA A 28 2.53 -2.15 5.62
CA ALA A 28 2.38 -3.43 6.30
C ALA A 28 3.70 -4.19 6.40
N ILE A 29 4.49 -4.24 5.33
CA ILE A 29 5.81 -4.89 5.34
C ILE A 29 6.78 -4.13 6.25
N PHE A 30 6.77 -2.80 6.21
CA PHE A 30 7.59 -1.94 7.05
C PHE A 30 7.25 -2.07 8.55
N LEU A 31 5.95 -2.00 8.89
CA LEU A 31 5.45 -2.12 10.26
C LEU A 31 5.67 -3.51 10.83
N ALA A 32 5.62 -4.54 9.98
CA ALA A 32 5.96 -5.89 10.40
C ALA A 32 7.43 -6.00 10.86
N GLY A 33 8.31 -5.06 10.47
CA GLY A 33 9.63 -4.84 11.08
C GLY A 33 10.60 -6.02 10.94
N GLU A 34 10.25 -7.03 10.16
CA GLU A 34 10.95 -8.30 10.04
C GLU A 34 11.72 -8.39 8.73
N ALA A 35 12.85 -9.10 8.77
CA ALA A 35 13.64 -9.51 7.63
C ALA A 35 12.90 -10.59 6.80
N GLY A 36 11.77 -10.21 6.20
CA GLY A 36 10.94 -11.06 5.37
C GLY A 36 9.56 -11.24 5.98
N VAL A 37 8.56 -10.61 5.37
CA VAL A 37 7.17 -10.65 5.83
C VAL A 37 6.41 -11.62 4.95
N PRO A 38 5.83 -12.71 5.50
CA PRO A 38 5.11 -13.67 4.69
C PRO A 38 3.86 -13.05 4.07
N LEU A 39 3.53 -13.48 2.85
CA LEU A 39 2.35 -13.04 2.10
C LEU A 39 1.08 -13.08 2.95
N GLU A 40 0.90 -14.16 3.72
CA GLU A 40 -0.26 -14.35 4.60
C GLU A 40 -0.39 -13.25 5.66
N LYS A 41 0.73 -12.76 6.23
CA LYS A 41 0.73 -11.68 7.22
C LYS A 41 0.37 -10.36 6.56
N ILE A 42 0.89 -10.09 5.36
CA ILE A 42 0.54 -8.91 4.57
C ILE A 42 -0.95 -8.95 4.19
N ALA A 43 -1.43 -10.09 3.71
CA ALA A 43 -2.82 -10.34 3.36
C ALA A 43 -3.74 -10.15 4.57
N THR A 44 -3.36 -10.66 5.74
CA THR A 44 -4.15 -10.52 6.98
C THR A 44 -4.27 -9.05 7.39
N VAL A 45 -3.17 -8.30 7.35
CA VAL A 45 -3.17 -6.86 7.67
C VAL A 45 -4.05 -6.09 6.70
N LEU A 46 -3.97 -6.40 5.41
CA LEU A 46 -4.79 -5.74 4.39
C LEU A 46 -6.24 -6.17 4.42
N GLN A 47 -6.53 -7.43 4.72
CA GLN A 47 -7.89 -7.95 4.84
C GLN A 47 -8.60 -7.32 6.04
N ALA A 48 -7.87 -7.08 7.14
CA ALA A 48 -8.39 -6.31 8.27
C ALA A 48 -8.68 -4.83 7.90
N ASP A 49 -7.95 -4.27 6.94
CA ASP A 49 -8.10 -2.87 6.50
C ASP A 49 -9.13 -2.68 5.36
N LEU A 50 -9.39 -3.74 4.58
CA LEU A 50 -10.23 -3.70 3.38
C LEU A 50 -11.54 -4.50 3.51
N GLU A 51 -11.69 -5.39 4.50
CA GLU A 51 -12.88 -6.24 4.71
C GLU A 51 -13.42 -6.90 3.41
N GLU A 52 -12.53 -7.25 2.47
CA GLU A 52 -12.91 -7.70 1.13
C GLU A 52 -12.53 -9.18 0.88
N GLU A 53 -13.49 -10.02 0.46
CA GLU A 53 -13.24 -11.38 -0.02
C GLU A 53 -12.61 -11.32 -1.43
N GLY A 54 -11.29 -11.14 -1.50
CA GLY A 54 -10.55 -11.02 -2.77
C GLY A 54 -9.16 -10.37 -2.66
N VAL A 55 -8.77 -9.93 -1.46
CA VAL A 55 -7.50 -9.22 -1.23
C VAL A 55 -6.28 -10.05 -1.58
N ALA A 56 -6.27 -11.36 -1.33
CA ALA A 56 -5.08 -12.21 -1.54
C ALA A 56 -4.63 -12.27 -3.01
N GLU A 57 -5.56 -12.48 -3.95
CA GLU A 57 -5.25 -12.57 -5.39
C GLU A 57 -4.77 -11.22 -5.94
N THR A 58 -5.42 -10.13 -5.51
CA THR A 58 -5.03 -8.77 -5.87
C THR A 58 -3.67 -8.42 -5.26
N LEU A 59 -3.41 -8.83 -4.02
CA LEU A 59 -2.17 -8.58 -3.30
C LEU A 59 -0.98 -9.20 -4.02
N GLU A 60 -1.08 -10.47 -4.41
CA GLU A 60 0.03 -11.17 -5.07
C GLU A 60 0.39 -10.50 -6.39
N THR A 61 -0.62 -10.13 -7.18
CA THR A 61 -0.44 -9.36 -8.42
C THR A 61 0.31 -8.04 -8.17
N VAL A 62 -0.14 -7.30 -7.14
CA VAL A 62 0.44 -6.00 -6.79
C VAL A 62 1.87 -6.15 -6.24
N LEU A 63 2.15 -7.18 -5.45
CA LEU A 63 3.49 -7.47 -4.95
C LEU A 63 4.44 -7.85 -6.09
N VAL A 64 3.98 -8.59 -7.09
CA VAL A 64 4.77 -8.90 -8.30
C VAL A 64 5.07 -7.63 -9.09
N GLU A 65 4.10 -6.73 -9.27
CA GLU A 65 4.36 -5.42 -9.88
C GLU A 65 5.39 -4.62 -9.09
N MET A 66 5.24 -4.55 -7.77
CA MET A 66 6.15 -3.82 -6.89
C MET A 66 7.56 -4.43 -6.88
N SER A 67 7.65 -5.74 -7.03
CA SER A 67 8.92 -6.46 -7.20
C SER A 67 9.60 -6.08 -8.50
N ASN A 68 8.85 -6.01 -9.60
CA ASN A 68 9.37 -5.54 -10.89
C ASN A 68 9.82 -4.07 -10.86
N ASP A 69 9.13 -3.21 -10.10
CA ASP A 69 9.53 -1.81 -9.88
C ASP A 69 10.79 -1.68 -8.98
N GLY A 70 11.13 -2.76 -8.24
CA GLY A 70 12.20 -2.81 -7.26
C GLY A 70 11.85 -2.10 -5.96
N LEU A 71 10.57 -2.08 -5.58
CA LEU A 71 10.08 -1.57 -4.29
C LEU A 71 10.13 -2.63 -3.19
N VAL A 72 9.87 -3.88 -3.57
CA VAL A 72 9.96 -5.04 -2.70
C VAL A 72 10.75 -6.14 -3.38
N SER A 73 11.19 -7.13 -2.63
CA SER A 73 11.82 -8.34 -3.16
C SER A 73 11.27 -9.55 -2.44
N ALA A 74 11.23 -10.69 -3.11
CA ALA A 74 10.73 -11.95 -2.56
C ALA A 74 11.88 -12.94 -2.43
N ASP A 75 12.00 -13.60 -1.27
CA ASP A 75 13.06 -14.60 -0.99
C ASP A 75 12.72 -16.01 -1.52
N GLY A 76 11.57 -16.18 -2.18
CA GLY A 76 11.14 -17.45 -2.79
C GLY A 76 10.38 -18.39 -1.85
N GLN A 77 10.23 -18.03 -0.57
CA GLN A 77 9.35 -18.68 0.41
C GLN A 77 8.17 -17.77 0.81
N ASP A 78 7.55 -17.12 -0.17
CA ASP A 78 6.42 -16.18 0.05
C ASP A 78 6.71 -15.03 1.02
N SER A 79 7.99 -14.78 1.32
CA SER A 79 8.45 -13.75 2.23
C SER A 79 8.92 -12.54 1.44
N TYR A 80 8.34 -11.38 1.74
CA TYR A 80 8.58 -10.12 1.05
C TYR A 80 9.37 -9.15 1.92
N PHE A 81 10.31 -8.48 1.29
CA PHE A 81 11.23 -7.52 1.89
C PHE A 81 11.04 -6.18 1.21
N ILE A 82 11.10 -5.10 1.97
CA ILE A 82 11.16 -3.77 1.36
C ILE A 82 12.58 -3.51 0.88
N GLU A 83 12.69 -3.07 -0.36
CA GLU A 83 13.92 -2.57 -0.96
C GLU A 83 14.12 -1.09 -0.64
N ASP A 84 15.35 -0.58 -0.81
CA ASP A 84 15.71 0.84 -0.60
C ASP A 84 14.73 1.82 -1.28
N LYS A 85 14.25 1.49 -2.49
CA LYS A 85 13.25 2.32 -3.19
C LYS A 85 11.89 2.30 -2.50
N GLY A 86 11.48 1.15 -1.97
CA GLY A 86 10.25 1.00 -1.20
C GLY A 86 10.30 1.83 0.09
N PHE A 87 11.43 1.75 0.83
CA PHE A 87 11.67 2.58 2.01
C PHE A 87 11.54 4.08 1.68
N ARG A 88 12.24 4.54 0.63
CA ARG A 88 12.15 5.95 0.20
C ARG A 88 10.75 6.38 -0.23
N ARG A 89 9.92 5.46 -0.72
CA ARG A 89 8.54 5.73 -1.10
C ARG A 89 7.68 5.95 0.15
N ILE A 90 7.81 5.09 1.16
CA ILE A 90 7.03 5.22 2.40
C ILE A 90 7.54 6.32 3.34
N GLU A 91 8.84 6.60 3.36
CA GLU A 91 9.45 7.64 4.19
C GLU A 91 9.04 9.06 3.73
N LYS A 92 8.63 9.19 2.46
CA LYS A 92 8.10 10.44 1.88
C LYS A 92 6.63 10.72 2.21
N PHE A 93 5.98 9.90 3.05
CA PHE A 93 4.68 10.25 3.62
C PHE A 93 4.88 10.98 4.94
N PRO A 94 4.97 12.33 4.97
CA PRO A 94 4.61 13.05 6.17
C PRO A 94 3.10 12.88 6.37
N ASP A 95 2.71 12.41 7.56
CA ASP A 95 1.36 12.30 8.14
C ASP A 95 0.19 12.89 7.30
#